data_AF-A0A2A3JSJ2-F1
#
_entry.id   AF-A0A2A3JSJ2-F1
#
_cell.length_a   1.000
_cell.length_b   1.000
_cell.length_c   1.000
_cell.angle_alpha   90.00
_cell.angle_beta   90.00
_cell.angle_gamma   90.00
#
_symmetry.space_group_name_H-M   'P 1'
#
loop_
_entity.id
_entity.type
_entity.pdbx_description
1 polymer ?
#
loop_
_entity_poly.entity_id
_entity_poly.type
_entity_poly.pdbx_seq_one_letter_code
_entity_poly.pdbx_strand_id
1 'polypeptide(L)'
;GAALAEQEALQEARGAVRMALGAAELKFHFAPEVTESSAAEIQRVARHAGFGGRIEVKPDPALATGDVRAEWDHGVMHYSFNDICQRILGALEDSKARIDTSVGQDQAGE
;
A
#
# COMPACT_ATOMS: atom_id res chain seq x y z
N GLY A 1 6.96 -10.62 6.05
CA GLY A 1 8.24 -9.89 6.05
C GLY A 1 8.84 -9.95 4.66
N ALA A 2 9.32 -8.82 4.13
CA ALA A 2 9.78 -8.58 2.75
C ALA A 2 8.82 -9.05 1.64
N ALA A 3 8.72 -10.35 1.36
CA ALA A 3 7.86 -10.91 0.31
C ALA A 3 6.38 -10.56 0.48
N LEU A 4 5.86 -10.59 1.71
CA LEU A 4 4.49 -10.14 1.98
C LEU A 4 4.31 -8.64 1.68
N ALA A 5 5.29 -7.82 2.04
CA ALA A 5 5.21 -6.38 1.84
C ALA A 5 5.22 -6.03 0.35
N GLU A 6 6.09 -6.68 -0.42
CA GLU A 6 6.11 -6.59 -1.89
C GLU A 6 4.77 -7.01 -2.50
N GLN A 7 4.20 -8.15 -2.05
CA GLN A 7 2.92 -8.64 -2.54
C GLN A 7 1.80 -7.63 -2.27
N GLU A 8 1.72 -7.06 -1.08
CA GLU A 8 0.68 -6.08 -0.74
C GLU A 8 0.84 -4.79 -1.55
N ALA A 9 2.05 -4.25 -1.68
CA ALA A 9 2.31 -3.08 -2.53
C ALA A 9 1.87 -3.33 -3.98
N LEU A 10 2.14 -4.52 -4.50
CA LEU A 10 1.70 -4.92 -5.84
C LEU A 10 0.18 -5.06 -5.94
N GLN A 11 -0.51 -5.58 -4.92
CA GLN A 11 -1.98 -5.65 -4.91
C GLN A 11 -2.61 -4.26 -4.95
N GLU A 12 -2.08 -3.32 -4.19
CA GLU A 12 -2.56 -1.94 -4.17
C GLU A 12 -2.29 -1.23 -5.49
N ALA A 13 -1.14 -1.48 -6.10
CA ALA A 13 -0.84 -0.97 -7.44
C ALA A 13 -1.83 -1.49 -8.50
N ARG A 14 -2.31 -2.74 -8.39
CA ARG A 14 -3.42 -3.24 -9.23
C ARG A 14 -4.73 -2.52 -8.97
N GLY A 15 -4.98 -2.13 -7.72
CA GLY A 15 -6.07 -1.25 -7.33
C GLY A 15 -6.00 0.08 -8.06
N ALA A 16 -4.83 0.73 -8.07
CA ALA A 16 -4.61 1.99 -8.76
C ALA A 16 -4.88 1.91 -10.27
N VAL A 17 -4.49 0.81 -10.93
CA VAL A 17 -4.83 0.60 -12.36
C VAL A 17 -6.34 0.67 -12.60
N ARG A 18 -7.15 0.05 -11.73
CA ARG A 18 -8.61 0.11 -11.83
C ARG A 18 -9.16 1.50 -11.58
N MET A 19 -8.61 2.22 -10.60
CA MET A 19 -9.02 3.59 -10.29
C MET A 19 -8.66 4.59 -11.39
N ALA A 20 -7.58 4.33 -12.12
CA ALA A 20 -7.08 5.19 -13.19
C ALA A 20 -7.67 4.86 -14.58
N LEU A 21 -8.64 3.92 -14.70
CA LEU A 21 -9.24 3.62 -16.00
C LEU A 21 -9.86 4.87 -16.65
N GLY A 22 -9.43 5.17 -17.88
CA GLY A 22 -9.82 6.38 -18.60
C GLY A 22 -8.82 7.54 -18.49
N ALA A 23 -7.81 7.45 -17.61
CA ALA A 23 -6.70 8.40 -17.58
C ALA A 23 -5.78 8.22 -18.80
N ALA A 24 -5.18 9.32 -19.25
CA ALA A 24 -4.20 9.33 -20.33
C ALA A 24 -2.84 8.83 -19.88
N GLU A 25 -2.48 9.06 -18.61
CA GLU A 25 -1.20 8.65 -18.02
C GLU A 25 -1.38 8.06 -16.62
N LEU A 26 -0.62 7.01 -16.33
CA LEU A 26 -0.51 6.38 -15.01
C LEU A 26 0.97 6.13 -14.68
N LYS A 27 1.46 6.79 -13.63
CA LYS A 27 2.83 6.66 -13.14
C LYS A 27 2.85 5.86 -11.86
N PHE A 28 3.79 4.93 -11.75
CA PHE A 28 4.09 4.21 -10.54
C PHE A 28 5.52 4.45 -10.09
N HIS A 29 5.68 4.54 -8.78
CA HIS A 29 6.94 4.57 -8.09
C HIS A 29 7.00 3.40 -7.11
N PHE A 30 8.07 2.62 -7.19
CA PHE A 30 8.37 1.50 -6.32
C PHE A 30 9.80 1.61 -5.78
N ALA A 31 10.12 0.84 -4.75
CA ALA A 31 11.50 0.68 -4.32
C ALA A 31 12.37 0.11 -5.45
N PRO A 32 13.66 0.52 -5.56
CA PRO A 32 14.53 0.11 -6.66
C PRO A 32 14.63 -1.41 -6.83
N GLU A 33 14.59 -2.18 -5.74
CA GLU A 33 14.82 -3.63 -5.75
C GLU A 33 13.69 -4.41 -6.41
N VAL A 34 12.47 -3.86 -6.41
CA VAL A 34 11.26 -4.54 -6.93
C VAL A 34 10.63 -3.81 -8.12
N THR A 35 11.27 -2.76 -8.62
CA THR A 35 10.72 -1.95 -9.72
C THR A 35 10.55 -2.76 -11.00
N GLU A 36 11.54 -3.55 -11.39
CA GLU A 36 11.50 -4.33 -12.64
C GLU A 36 10.43 -5.44 -12.60
N SER A 37 10.40 -6.21 -11.50
CA SER A 37 9.38 -7.26 -11.30
C SER A 37 7.97 -6.68 -11.27
N SER A 38 7.79 -5.56 -10.56
CA SER A 38 6.50 -4.85 -10.48
C SER A 38 6.08 -4.27 -11.82
N ALA A 39 7.01 -3.70 -12.61
CA ALA A 39 6.70 -3.12 -13.91
C ALA A 39 6.09 -4.14 -14.88
N ALA A 40 6.68 -5.34 -14.97
CA ALA A 40 6.17 -6.42 -15.82
C ALA A 40 4.74 -6.80 -15.44
N GLU A 41 4.47 -6.92 -14.14
CA GLU A 41 3.15 -7.29 -13.64
C GLU A 41 2.12 -6.18 -13.83
N ILE A 42 2.47 -4.92 -13.60
CA ILE A 42 1.57 -3.78 -13.79
C ILE A 42 1.19 -3.62 -15.26
N GLN A 43 2.15 -3.74 -16.18
CA GLN A 43 1.86 -3.73 -17.61
C GLN A 43 0.90 -4.86 -18.00
N ARG A 44 1.10 -6.06 -17.44
CA ARG A 44 0.19 -7.19 -17.65
C ARG A 44 -1.21 -6.87 -17.14
N VAL A 45 -1.34 -6.42 -15.90
CA VAL A 45 -2.63 -6.12 -15.27
C VAL A 45 -3.38 -5.02 -16.02
N ALA A 46 -2.70 -3.94 -16.37
CA ALA A 46 -3.30 -2.81 -17.07
C ALA A 46 -3.80 -3.20 -18.47
N ARG A 47 -3.05 -4.04 -19.19
CA ARG A 47 -3.52 -4.61 -20.46
C ARG A 47 -4.80 -5.42 -20.28
N HIS A 48 -4.86 -6.28 -19.27
CA HIS A 48 -6.06 -7.09 -19.00
C HIS A 48 -7.25 -6.25 -18.54
N ALA A 49 -6.99 -5.14 -17.84
CA ALA A 49 -8.02 -4.20 -17.40
C ALA A 49 -8.50 -3.26 -18.52
N GLY A 50 -7.86 -3.25 -19.69
CA GLY A 50 -8.21 -2.37 -20.80
C GLY A 50 -7.72 -0.92 -20.64
N PHE A 51 -6.66 -0.69 -19.85
CA PHE A 51 -6.07 0.63 -19.73
C PHE A 51 -5.39 1.02 -21.06
N GLY A 52 -5.92 2.05 -21.72
CA GLY A 52 -5.45 2.53 -23.02
C GLY A 52 -4.41 3.65 -22.96
N GLY A 53 -4.09 4.14 -21.76
CA GLY A 53 -3.14 5.24 -21.55
C GLY A 53 -1.68 4.80 -21.51
N ARG A 54 -0.79 5.77 -21.30
CA ARG A 54 0.64 5.53 -21.06
C ARG A 54 0.87 5.09 -19.62
N ILE A 55 1.63 4.00 -19.44
CA ILE A 55 2.10 3.55 -18.13
C ILE A 55 3.58 3.82 -18.02
N GLU A 56 3.97 4.48 -16.94
CA GLU A 56 5.37 4.69 -16.57
C GLU A 56 5.62 4.07 -15.20
N VAL A 57 6.69 3.29 -15.06
CA VAL A 57 7.08 2.70 -13.77
C VAL A 57 8.52 3.11 -13.50
N LYS A 58 8.77 3.74 -12.37
CA LYS A 58 10.07 4.31 -11.99
C LYS A 58 10.50 3.82 -10.61
N PRO A 59 11.82 3.64 -10.40
CA PRO A 59 12.34 3.44 -9.06
C PRO A 59 12.28 4.76 -8.29
N ASP A 60 12.00 4.67 -7.00
CA ASP A 60 12.10 5.77 -6.03
C ASP A 60 12.89 5.28 -4.80
N PRO A 61 14.15 5.72 -4.63
CA PRO A 61 14.99 5.30 -3.51
C PRO A 61 14.46 5.69 -2.12
N ALA A 62 13.46 6.58 -2.05
CA ALA A 62 12.82 6.95 -0.79
C ALA A 62 11.72 5.96 -0.35
N LEU A 63 11.30 5.03 -1.22
CA LEU A 63 10.27 4.04 -0.93
C LEU A 63 10.87 2.74 -0.41
N ALA A 64 10.24 2.14 0.60
CA ALA A 64 10.55 0.78 1.01
C ALA A 64 9.86 -0.23 0.06
N THR A 65 10.32 -1.48 0.05
CA THR A 65 9.76 -2.57 -0.78
C THR A 65 8.25 -2.79 -0.60
N GLY A 66 7.69 -2.39 0.55
CA GLY A 66 6.26 -2.46 0.86
C GLY A 66 5.45 -1.22 0.52
N ASP A 67 6.05 -0.25 -0.17
CA ASP A 67 5.44 1.03 -0.45
C ASP A 67 5.21 1.19 -1.95
N VAL A 68 4.14 1.89 -2.30
CA VAL A 68 3.87 2.29 -3.68
C VAL A 68 3.28 3.69 -3.73
N ARG A 69 3.76 4.50 -4.67
CA ARG A 69 3.11 5.75 -5.04
C ARG A 69 2.62 5.63 -6.49
N ALA A 70 1.36 5.96 -6.71
CA ALA A 70 0.75 5.97 -8.04
C ALA A 70 0.10 7.33 -8.32
N GLU A 71 0.26 7.85 -9.53
CA GLU A 71 -0.23 9.17 -9.94
C GLU A 71 -0.86 9.07 -11.33
N TRP A 72 -2.03 9.70 -11.51
CA TRP A 72 -2.72 9.82 -12.81
C TRP A 72 -3.39 11.20 -12.92
N ASP A 73 -3.96 11.51 -14.08
CA ASP A 73 -4.50 12.84 -14.44
C ASP A 73 -5.42 13.49 -13.40
N HIS A 74 -6.10 12.67 -12.59
CA HIS A 74 -7.13 13.12 -11.65
C HIS A 74 -6.92 12.62 -10.22
N GLY A 75 -5.75 12.07 -9.90
CA GLY A 75 -5.55 11.51 -8.56
C GLY A 75 -4.15 11.00 -8.28
N VAL A 76 -3.96 10.70 -7.00
CA VAL A 76 -2.73 10.14 -6.45
C VAL A 76 -3.10 9.11 -5.38
N MET A 77 -2.30 8.06 -5.28
CA MET A 77 -2.39 7.02 -4.27
C MET A 77 -1.02 6.85 -3.61
N HIS A 78 -0.96 7.01 -2.29
CA HIS A 78 0.21 6.71 -1.48
C HIS A 78 -0.14 5.53 -0.58
N TYR A 79 0.66 4.48 -0.65
CA TYR A 79 0.50 3.29 0.17
C TYR A 79 1.82 2.96 0.86
N SER A 80 1.73 2.63 2.15
CA SER A 80 2.84 2.14 2.97
C SER A 80 2.36 0.95 3.79
N PHE A 81 2.93 -0.23 3.50
CA PHE A 81 2.65 -1.44 4.27
C PHE A 81 3.04 -1.28 5.74
N ASN A 82 4.18 -0.62 5.99
CA ASN A 82 4.67 -0.38 7.34
C ASN A 82 3.71 0.50 8.15
N ASP A 83 3.22 1.60 7.57
CA ASP A 83 2.32 2.52 8.26
C ASP A 83 1.00 1.85 8.65
N ILE A 84 0.49 0.99 7.77
CA ILE A 84 -0.70 0.18 8.04
C ILE A 84 -0.43 -0.80 9.19
N CYS A 85 0.70 -1.51 9.17
CA CYS A 85 1.08 -2.43 10.24
C CYS A 85 1.19 -1.71 11.59
N GLN A 86 1.85 -0.56 11.62
CA GLN A 86 2.00 0.25 12.84
C GLN A 86 0.66 0.75 13.36
N ARG A 87 -0.24 1.17 12.47
CA ARG A 87 -1.58 1.60 12.85
C ARG A 87 -2.42 0.46 13.45
N ILE A 88 -2.32 -0.75 12.88
CA ILE A 88 -3.02 -1.94 13.41
C ILE A 88 -2.44 -2.30 14.78
N LEU A 89 -1.11 -2.37 14.91
CA LEU A 89 -0.46 -2.69 16.18
C LEU A 89 -0.82 -1.68 17.27
N GLY A 90 -0.76 -0.38 16.97
CA GLY A 90 -1.15 0.66 17.92
C GLY A 90 -2.61 0.56 18.35
N ALA A 91 -3.53 0.26 17.43
CA ALA A 91 -4.93 0.06 17.78
C ALA A 91 -5.17 -1.16 18.70
N LEU A 92 -4.39 -2.23 18.52
CA LEU A 92 -4.44 -3.41 19.39
C LEU A 92 -3.87 -3.13 20.78
N GLU A 93 -2.76 -2.39 20.86
CA GLU A 93 -2.16 -1.94 22.11
C GLU A 93 -3.10 -1.04 22.91
N ASP A 94 -3.73 -0.07 22.24
CA ASP A 94 -4.74 0.81 22.83
C ASP A 94 -5.93 0.01 23.38
N SER A 95 -6.41 -0.98 22.63
CA SER A 95 -7.50 -1.84 23.08
C SER A 95 -7.11 -2.66 24.30
N LYS A 96 -5.88 -3.21 24.33
CA LYS A 96 -5.37 -3.94 25.48
C LYS A 96 -5.27 -3.04 26.71
N ALA A 97 -4.70 -1.85 26.57
CA ALA A 97 -4.56 -0.90 27.68
C ALA A 97 -5.90 -0.49 28.28
N ARG A 98 -6.95 -0.33 27.46
CA ARG A 98 -8.32 -0.05 27.92
C ARG A 98 -8.89 -1.21 28.74
N ILE A 99 -8.67 -2.45 28.30
CA ILE A 99 -9.12 -3.65 29.02
C ILE A 99 -8.38 -3.76 30.36
N ASP A 100 -7.05 -3.65 30.36
CA ASP A 100 -6.23 -3.73 31.57
C ASP A 100 -6.65 -2.66 32.60
N THR A 101 -6.98 -1.44 32.14
CA THR A 101 -7.49 -0.36 32.99
C THR A 101 -8.85 -0.70 33.59
N SER A 102 -9.78 -1.26 32.81
CA SER A 102 -11.12 -1.65 33.30
C SER A 102 -11.06 -2.78 34.34
N VAL A 103 -10.21 -3.78 34.12
CA VAL A 103 -10.04 -4.92 35.04
C VAL A 103 -9.38 -4.47 36.35
N GLY A 104 -8.44 -3.52 36.30
CA GLY A 104 -7.81 -2.95 37.50
C GLY A 104 -8.75 -2.08 38.34
N GLN A 105 -9.76 -1.46 37.75
CA GLN A 105 -10.76 -0.67 38.47
C GLN A 105 -11.80 -1.55 39.20
N ASP A 106 -12.13 -2.71 38.64
CA ASP A 106 -13.06 -3.67 39.27
C ASP A 106 -12.46 -4.35 40.52
N GLN A 107 -11.13 -4.47 40.62
CA GLN A 107 -10.47 -5.09 41.80
C GLN A 107 -10.19 -4.14 42.96
N ALA A 108 -10.30 -2.82 42.76
CA ALA A 108 -10.03 -1.82 43.81
C ALA A 108 -11.29 -1.40 44.59
N GLY A 109 -12.44 -2.03 44.31
CA GLY A 109 -13.75 -1.68 44.85
C GLY A 109 -14.34 -2.64 45.89
N GLU A 110 -13.61 -3.66 46.34
CA GLU A 110 -14.02 -4.59 47.41
C GLU A 110 -13.33 -4.32 48.76
#